data_AF-A0A831R5B8-F1
#
_entry.id   AF-A0A831R5B8-F1
#
_cell.length_a   1.000
_cell.length_b   1.000
_cell.length_c   1.000
_cell.angle_alpha   90.00
_cell.angle_beta   90.00
_cell.angle_gamma   90.00
#
_symmetry.space_group_name_H-M   'P 1'
#
loop_
_entity.id
_entity.type
_entity.pdbx_description
1 polymer ?
#
loop_
_entity_poly.entity_id
_entity_poly.type
_entity_poly.pdbx_seq_one_letter_code
_entity_poly.pdbx_strand_id
1 'polypeptide(L)'
;MFRPLSFYIGLRYTAAKRRNHFISFISLTSMIGLMLGVAVLIVVLSVMNGFDRELKQRILGMVPHAIIQGSEPLADWRTVDAEVQKHPRVLAAAPFIQGQAMVTGGGEVRGVLLNGVLPEEERTVSIIEDHMIEGKLEDLVSGEFGIIVGRTLAANLRLQIGDRVTVVLPEASITPAGVLPRLKRFTVKGIFSVGAELDGSYTLIHMDDAAKLMRTDGKAQGVRLLVDDLFAAPKVAEEAASMLSGRYYVSDWTRTHGNLFQAIRMEKTMIGLLLMFIVAVAAFNIVSTLVMVVTDKTADIAILRTMGATPGRILRIFIVQGAIIGVFGTLIGTALGILGALNISAFISWLEGALGHKFLSADVYFISYLPSQLQWEDVAIISGAGLAMSLLATIYPAWKASRVDPAEALRYE
;
A
#
# COMPACT_ATOMS: atom_id res chain seq x y z
N MET A 1 41.49 -30.21 3.52
CA MET A 1 40.32 -30.02 2.62
C MET A 1 40.79 -29.31 1.35
N PHE A 2 40.79 -30.00 0.21
CA PHE A 2 41.14 -29.42 -1.09
C PHE A 2 40.10 -28.35 -1.46
N ARG A 3 40.41 -27.08 -1.21
CA ARG A 3 39.61 -25.99 -1.79
C ARG A 3 39.89 -25.98 -3.29
N PRO A 4 38.87 -26.01 -4.17
CA PRO A 4 39.11 -25.90 -5.60
C PRO A 4 39.92 -24.62 -5.86
N LEU A 5 41.00 -24.72 -6.64
CA LEU A 5 41.97 -23.65 -6.88
C LEU A 5 41.31 -22.30 -7.21
N SER A 6 40.24 -22.32 -8.01
CA SER A 6 39.47 -21.14 -8.38
C SER A 6 38.82 -20.42 -7.19
N PHE A 7 38.34 -21.16 -6.19
CA PHE A 7 37.74 -20.58 -4.98
C PHE A 7 38.80 -19.91 -4.09
N TYR A 8 39.95 -20.56 -3.94
CA TYR A 8 41.06 -20.01 -3.15
C TYR A 8 41.63 -18.72 -3.77
N ILE A 9 41.83 -18.71 -5.09
CA ILE A 9 42.32 -17.53 -5.80
C ILE A 9 41.27 -16.41 -5.78
N GLY A 10 40.00 -16.73 -6.07
CA GLY A 10 38.91 -15.74 -6.03
C GLY A 10 38.76 -15.05 -4.67
N LEU A 11 38.80 -15.82 -3.57
CA LEU A 11 38.75 -15.28 -2.21
C LEU A 11 39.95 -14.36 -1.90
N ARG A 12 41.16 -14.74 -2.36
CA ARG A 12 42.34 -13.89 -2.20
C ARG A 12 42.22 -12.61 -3.02
N TYR A 13 41.66 -12.64 -4.22
CA TYR A 13 41.48 -11.44 -5.04
C TYR A 13 40.49 -10.45 -4.40
N THR A 14 39.49 -10.94 -3.66
CA THR A 14 38.61 -10.06 -2.87
C THR A 14 39.31 -9.48 -1.63
N ALA A 15 40.15 -10.26 -0.93
CA ALA A 15 40.75 -9.88 0.35
C ALA A 15 42.14 -9.23 0.27
N ALA A 16 42.80 -9.22 -0.91
CA ALA A 16 44.21 -8.86 -1.03
C ALA A 16 44.48 -7.35 -0.84
N LYS A 17 44.82 -6.98 0.39
CA LYS A 17 45.64 -5.82 0.74
C LYS A 17 47.06 -6.00 0.16
N ARG A 18 47.36 -5.57 -1.07
CA ARG A 18 48.76 -5.22 -1.45
C ARG A 18 48.83 -4.10 -2.50
N ARG A 19 49.69 -3.13 -2.17
CA ARG A 19 50.26 -1.98 -2.92
C ARG A 19 49.32 -1.04 -3.70
N ASN A 20 48.24 -1.51 -4.33
CA ASN A 20 47.28 -0.67 -5.05
C ASN A 20 46.01 -0.42 -4.22
N HIS A 21 46.02 0.65 -3.43
CA HIS A 21 44.84 1.15 -2.71
C HIS A 21 43.61 1.35 -3.63
N PHE A 22 43.85 1.62 -4.91
CA PHE A 22 42.82 1.86 -5.92
C PHE A 22 41.87 0.67 -6.12
N ILE A 23 42.38 -0.57 -6.20
CA ILE A 23 41.56 -1.77 -6.48
C ILE A 23 40.66 -2.11 -5.29
N SER A 24 41.20 -2.01 -4.07
CA SER A 24 40.42 -2.25 -2.84
C SER A 24 39.35 -1.18 -2.65
N PHE A 25 39.62 0.06 -3.05
CA PHE A 25 38.64 1.15 -3.02
C PHE A 25 37.48 0.90 -3.98
N ILE A 26 37.77 0.45 -5.21
CA ILE A 26 36.75 0.16 -6.22
C ILE A 26 35.86 -1.02 -5.81
N SER A 27 36.45 -2.10 -5.29
CA SER A 27 35.64 -3.23 -4.80
C SER A 27 34.77 -2.81 -3.60
N LEU A 28 35.25 -1.91 -2.75
CA LEU A 28 34.50 -1.37 -1.63
C LEU A 28 33.34 -0.48 -2.11
N THR A 29 33.56 0.42 -3.08
CA THR A 29 32.52 1.30 -3.59
C THR A 29 31.39 0.52 -4.27
N SER A 30 31.68 -0.55 -5.00
CA SER A 30 30.63 -1.42 -5.54
C SER A 30 29.90 -2.24 -4.51
N MET A 31 30.61 -2.72 -3.48
CA MET A 31 29.94 -3.39 -2.36
C MET A 31 28.99 -2.43 -1.64
N ILE A 32 29.42 -1.19 -1.41
CA ILE A 32 28.58 -0.12 -0.83
C ILE A 32 27.39 0.19 -1.76
N GLY A 33 27.61 0.29 -3.07
CA GLY A 33 26.54 0.56 -4.05
C GLY A 33 25.45 -0.53 -4.02
N LEU A 34 25.84 -1.81 -4.04
CA LEU A 34 24.90 -2.92 -3.92
C LEU A 34 24.22 -2.95 -2.55
N MET A 35 24.99 -2.75 -1.47
CA MET A 35 24.49 -2.72 -0.10
C MET A 35 23.42 -1.63 0.08
N LEU A 36 23.71 -0.40 -0.36
CA LEU A 36 22.78 0.72 -0.31
C LEU A 36 21.56 0.48 -1.20
N GLY A 37 21.76 -0.06 -2.42
CA GLY A 37 20.67 -0.42 -3.30
C GLY A 37 19.68 -1.37 -2.63
N VAL A 38 20.17 -2.51 -2.11
CA VAL A 38 19.33 -3.49 -1.39
C VAL A 38 18.67 -2.88 -0.15
N ALA A 39 19.41 -2.12 0.66
CA ALA A 39 18.88 -1.51 1.88
C ALA A 39 17.75 -0.51 1.56
N VAL A 40 17.97 0.38 0.59
CA VAL A 40 16.98 1.39 0.18
C VAL A 40 15.73 0.72 -0.40
N LEU A 41 15.88 -0.31 -1.24
CA LEU A 41 14.74 -1.04 -1.80
C LEU A 41 13.86 -1.64 -0.69
N ILE A 42 14.46 -2.28 0.32
CA ILE A 42 13.72 -2.87 1.44
C ILE A 42 12.99 -1.79 2.25
N VAL A 43 13.67 -0.67 2.57
CA VAL A 43 13.07 0.43 3.32
C VAL A 43 11.90 1.05 2.55
N VAL A 44 12.08 1.35 1.27
CA VAL A 44 11.04 1.97 0.45
C VAL A 44 9.83 1.06 0.33
N LEU A 45 9.99 -0.23 0.03
CA LEU A 45 8.86 -1.16 -0.02
C LEU A 45 8.17 -1.32 1.34
N SER A 46 8.94 -1.37 2.44
CA SER A 46 8.35 -1.48 3.78
C SER A 46 7.52 -0.25 4.15
N VAL A 47 8.00 0.95 3.81
CA VAL A 47 7.24 2.19 3.99
C VAL A 47 5.97 2.15 3.14
N MET A 48 6.06 1.70 1.89
CA MET A 48 4.90 1.57 1.01
C MET A 48 3.86 0.58 1.52
N ASN A 49 4.28 -0.57 2.05
CA ASN A 49 3.38 -1.52 2.68
C ASN A 49 2.70 -0.92 3.92
N GLY A 50 3.45 -0.13 4.71
CA GLY A 50 2.91 0.61 5.84
C GLY A 50 1.83 1.61 5.41
N PHE A 51 2.11 2.41 4.37
CA PHE A 51 1.14 3.34 3.79
C PHE A 51 -0.09 2.60 3.24
N ASP A 52 0.10 1.50 2.51
CA ASP A 52 -0.99 0.68 1.98
C ASP A 52 -1.92 0.19 3.10
N ARG A 53 -1.33 -0.26 4.23
CA ARG A 53 -2.07 -0.67 5.41
C ARG A 53 -2.85 0.48 6.04
N GLU A 54 -2.21 1.62 6.28
CA GLU A 54 -2.89 2.77 6.91
C GLU A 54 -4.00 3.35 6.01
N LEU A 55 -3.78 3.40 4.69
CA LEU A 55 -4.81 3.78 3.72
C LEU A 55 -6.02 2.84 3.79
N LYS A 56 -5.78 1.52 3.79
CA LYS A 56 -6.83 0.50 3.91
C LYS A 56 -7.60 0.62 5.23
N GLN A 57 -6.87 0.76 6.34
CA GLN A 57 -7.48 0.74 7.68
C GLN A 57 -8.21 2.04 8.03
N ARG A 58 -7.71 3.21 7.64
CA ARG A 58 -8.27 4.51 8.10
C ARG A 58 -9.23 5.15 7.11
N ILE A 59 -8.90 5.15 5.82
CA ILE A 59 -9.68 5.86 4.81
C ILE A 59 -10.74 4.93 4.21
N LEU A 60 -10.40 3.66 4.00
CA LEU A 60 -11.19 2.75 3.19
C LEU A 60 -12.00 1.74 4.02
N GLY A 61 -11.75 1.62 5.32
CA GLY A 61 -12.55 0.77 6.22
C GLY A 61 -13.99 1.26 6.47
N MET A 62 -14.36 2.43 5.93
CA MET A 62 -15.73 2.97 5.98
C MET A 62 -16.39 3.09 4.62
N VAL A 63 -15.58 3.12 3.56
CA VAL A 63 -16.11 3.16 2.21
C VAL A 63 -16.47 1.72 1.87
N PRO A 64 -17.69 1.46 1.41
CA PRO A 64 -18.03 0.13 0.92
C PRO A 64 -17.01 -0.31 -0.13
N HIS A 65 -16.36 -1.47 0.06
CA HIS A 65 -15.37 -1.93 -0.91
C HIS A 65 -16.05 -2.11 -2.28
N ALA A 66 -17.25 -2.66 -2.26
CA ALA A 66 -18.16 -2.68 -3.40
C ALA A 66 -19.63 -2.61 -2.97
N ILE A 67 -20.48 -2.31 -3.94
CA ILE A 67 -21.92 -2.21 -3.79
C ILE A 67 -22.56 -2.98 -4.94
N ILE A 68 -23.52 -3.85 -4.60
CA ILE A 68 -24.41 -4.50 -5.55
C ILE A 68 -25.80 -3.92 -5.32
N GLN A 69 -26.27 -3.13 -6.29
CA GLN A 69 -27.54 -2.43 -6.24
C GLN A 69 -28.55 -3.06 -7.20
N GLY A 70 -29.79 -3.26 -6.74
CA GLY A 70 -30.87 -3.70 -7.62
C GLY A 70 -31.29 -2.59 -8.58
N SER A 71 -31.84 -2.94 -9.75
CA SER A 71 -32.52 -1.96 -10.60
C SER A 71 -33.73 -1.32 -9.93
N GLU A 72 -34.33 -2.04 -8.98
CA GLU A 72 -35.35 -1.56 -8.04
C GLU A 72 -34.91 -1.90 -6.61
N PRO A 73 -35.43 -1.19 -5.58
CA PRO A 73 -35.17 -1.53 -4.19
C PRO A 73 -35.45 -3.02 -3.90
N LEU A 74 -34.45 -3.68 -3.31
CA LEU A 74 -34.44 -5.09 -2.95
C LEU A 74 -35.35 -5.34 -1.75
N ALA A 75 -36.48 -6.02 -2.00
CA ALA A 75 -37.35 -6.50 -0.94
C ALA A 75 -36.69 -7.63 -0.13
N ASP A 76 -35.93 -8.50 -0.80
CA ASP A 76 -35.23 -9.62 -0.18
C ASP A 76 -33.72 -9.49 -0.38
N TRP A 77 -33.13 -8.54 0.36
CA TRP A 77 -31.68 -8.35 0.36
C TRP A 77 -30.94 -9.52 1.00
N ARG A 78 -31.59 -10.30 1.89
CA ARG A 78 -30.98 -11.43 2.58
C ARG A 78 -30.62 -12.57 1.64
N THR A 79 -31.45 -12.82 0.62
CA THR A 79 -31.10 -13.78 -0.44
C THR A 79 -29.88 -13.32 -1.23
N VAL A 80 -29.79 -12.02 -1.55
CA VAL A 80 -28.61 -11.45 -2.23
C VAL A 80 -27.37 -11.60 -1.37
N ASP A 81 -27.46 -11.24 -0.10
CA ASP A 81 -26.39 -11.38 0.90
C ASP A 81 -25.88 -12.83 1.01
N ALA A 82 -26.78 -13.80 1.18
CA ALA A 82 -26.43 -15.21 1.29
C ALA A 82 -25.76 -15.76 0.03
N GLU A 83 -26.11 -15.28 -1.17
CA GLU A 83 -25.48 -15.69 -2.42
C GLU A 83 -24.09 -15.06 -2.61
N VAL A 84 -23.93 -13.77 -2.33
CA VAL A 84 -22.64 -13.09 -2.53
C VAL A 84 -21.59 -13.58 -1.53
N GLN A 85 -21.99 -13.93 -0.30
CA GLN A 85 -21.08 -14.49 0.70
C GLN A 85 -20.56 -15.90 0.34
N LYS A 86 -21.14 -16.59 -0.65
CA LYS A 86 -20.56 -17.86 -1.16
C LYS A 86 -19.24 -17.65 -1.89
N HIS A 87 -18.96 -16.42 -2.34
CA HIS A 87 -17.70 -16.10 -2.97
C HIS A 87 -16.57 -16.09 -1.93
N PRO A 88 -15.47 -16.84 -2.11
CA PRO A 88 -14.46 -17.07 -1.07
C PRO A 88 -13.69 -15.81 -0.63
N ARG A 89 -13.78 -14.73 -1.42
CA ARG A 89 -13.13 -13.44 -1.16
C ARG A 89 -14.06 -12.38 -0.57
N VAL A 90 -15.34 -12.67 -0.43
CA VAL A 90 -16.31 -11.81 0.24
C VAL A 90 -16.32 -12.20 1.72
N LEU A 91 -15.97 -11.25 2.59
CA LEU A 91 -15.86 -11.47 4.03
C LEU A 91 -17.19 -11.23 4.75
N ALA A 92 -17.94 -10.24 4.31
CA ALA A 92 -19.24 -9.87 4.85
C ALA A 92 -20.03 -9.05 3.84
N ALA A 93 -21.34 -8.97 4.03
CA ALA A 93 -22.18 -8.04 3.30
C ALA A 93 -23.33 -7.53 4.18
N ALA A 94 -23.80 -6.31 3.90
CA ALA A 94 -24.83 -5.65 4.69
C ALA A 94 -25.77 -4.81 3.81
N PRO A 95 -27.08 -4.74 4.13
CA PRO A 95 -28.03 -3.95 3.38
C PRO A 95 -27.85 -2.46 3.67
N PHE A 96 -28.28 -1.63 2.72
CA PHE A 96 -28.28 -0.18 2.94
C PHE A 96 -29.38 0.55 2.17
N ILE A 97 -29.67 1.75 2.64
CA ILE A 97 -30.41 2.78 1.92
C ILE A 97 -29.57 4.06 1.99
N GLN A 98 -29.20 4.63 0.85
CA GLN A 98 -28.36 5.82 0.79
C GLN A 98 -29.06 6.95 0.04
N GLY A 99 -28.84 8.18 0.48
CA GLY A 99 -29.31 9.37 -0.20
C GLY A 99 -28.56 10.62 0.22
N GLN A 100 -28.57 11.63 -0.63
CA GLN A 100 -28.00 12.94 -0.32
C GLN A 100 -29.02 13.79 0.42
N ALA A 101 -28.59 14.44 1.50
CA ALA A 101 -29.44 15.30 2.31
C ALA A 101 -28.66 16.54 2.77
N MET A 102 -29.39 17.52 3.31
CA MET A 102 -28.81 18.63 4.06
C MET A 102 -29.18 18.48 5.53
N VAL A 103 -28.21 18.66 6.42
CA VAL A 103 -28.45 18.72 7.87
C VAL A 103 -28.36 20.17 8.30
N THR A 104 -29.39 20.63 9.00
CA THR A 104 -29.45 21.96 9.59
C THR A 104 -29.43 21.87 11.11
N GLY A 105 -28.52 22.63 11.73
CA GLY A 105 -28.28 22.62 13.18
C GLY A 105 -27.36 23.78 13.57
N GLY A 106 -27.55 24.34 14.77
CA GLY A 106 -26.68 25.42 15.27
C GLY A 106 -26.65 26.71 14.41
N GLY A 107 -27.64 26.93 13.54
CA GLY A 107 -27.70 28.05 12.60
C GLY A 107 -26.93 27.84 11.28
N GLU A 108 -26.32 26.67 11.10
CA GLU A 108 -25.53 26.31 9.92
C GLU A 108 -26.21 25.20 9.11
N VAL A 109 -25.81 25.06 7.84
CA VAL A 109 -26.31 24.02 6.93
C VAL A 109 -25.14 23.31 6.28
N ARG A 110 -25.15 21.98 6.31
CA ARG A 110 -24.15 21.12 5.67
C ARG A 110 -24.80 20.05 4.81
N GLY A 111 -24.24 19.82 3.62
CA GLY A 111 -24.60 18.67 2.81
C GLY A 111 -23.99 17.40 3.40
N VAL A 112 -24.78 16.32 3.45
CA VAL A 112 -24.37 15.03 3.99
C VAL A 112 -24.83 13.89 3.10
N LEU A 113 -24.14 12.76 3.23
CA LEU A 113 -24.58 11.46 2.77
C LEU A 113 -25.29 10.76 3.93
N LEU A 114 -26.59 10.54 3.76
CA LEU A 114 -27.43 9.87 4.74
C LEU A 114 -27.42 8.37 4.45
N ASN A 115 -26.88 7.58 5.36
CA ASN A 115 -26.77 6.13 5.24
C ASN A 115 -27.71 5.46 6.24
N GLY A 116 -28.80 4.90 5.72
CA GLY A 116 -29.66 3.96 6.42
C GLY A 116 -28.99 2.60 6.52
N VAL A 117 -28.75 2.15 7.74
CA VAL A 117 -28.05 0.91 8.07
C VAL A 117 -28.81 0.09 9.11
N LEU A 118 -28.56 -1.22 9.15
CA LEU A 118 -28.93 -2.07 10.27
C LEU A 118 -27.72 -2.18 11.19
N PRO A 119 -27.74 -1.68 12.44
CA PRO A 119 -26.58 -1.67 13.33
C PRO A 119 -25.90 -3.04 13.46
N GLU A 120 -26.70 -4.10 13.52
CA GLU A 120 -26.23 -5.47 13.68
C GLU A 120 -25.47 -6.02 12.48
N GLU A 121 -25.82 -5.60 11.27
CA GLU A 121 -25.16 -6.00 10.02
C GLU A 121 -24.00 -5.06 9.69
N GLU A 122 -24.16 -3.75 9.93
CA GLU A 122 -23.19 -2.72 9.56
C GLU A 122 -21.85 -2.91 10.25
N ARG A 123 -21.84 -3.38 11.51
CA ARG A 123 -20.59 -3.71 12.23
C ARG A 123 -19.73 -4.79 11.57
N THR A 124 -20.30 -5.58 10.67
CA THR A 124 -19.54 -6.60 9.92
C THR A 124 -18.82 -6.04 8.70
N VAL A 125 -19.26 -4.88 8.19
CA VAL A 125 -18.74 -4.27 6.96
C VAL A 125 -18.07 -2.91 7.18
N SER A 126 -18.17 -2.33 8.39
CA SER A 126 -17.77 -0.96 8.68
C SER A 126 -17.03 -0.85 10.02
N ILE A 127 -15.95 -0.06 10.03
CA ILE A 127 -15.13 0.20 11.23
C ILE A 127 -15.70 1.29 12.15
N ILE A 128 -16.87 1.85 11.84
CA ILE A 128 -17.40 3.03 12.55
C ILE A 128 -17.65 2.74 14.03
N GLU A 129 -18.09 1.52 14.37
CA GLU A 129 -18.32 1.12 15.77
C GLU A 129 -17.04 1.23 16.61
N ASP A 130 -15.89 0.83 16.06
CA ASP A 130 -14.58 0.91 16.73
C ASP A 130 -14.07 2.35 16.92
N HIS A 131 -14.67 3.31 16.21
CA HIS A 131 -14.26 4.71 16.16
C HIS A 131 -15.32 5.68 16.71
N MET A 132 -16.28 5.16 17.47
CA MET A 132 -17.24 5.98 18.21
C MET A 132 -16.53 6.76 19.33
N ILE A 133 -16.71 8.08 19.35
CA ILE A 133 -16.26 8.94 20.46
C ILE A 133 -17.33 8.96 21.56
N GLU A 134 -18.58 9.13 21.15
CA GLU A 134 -19.72 9.21 22.06
C GLU A 134 -20.92 8.45 21.49
N GLY A 135 -21.71 7.80 22.35
CA GLY A 135 -22.85 6.97 21.95
C GLY A 135 -22.45 5.60 21.40
N LYS A 136 -23.42 4.81 20.93
CA LYS A 136 -23.22 3.50 20.32
C LYS A 136 -23.99 3.38 19.01
N LEU A 137 -23.50 2.55 18.09
CA LEU A 137 -24.21 2.26 16.84
C LEU A 137 -25.61 1.69 17.09
N GLU A 138 -25.74 0.87 18.14
CA GLU A 138 -26.99 0.24 18.60
C GLU A 138 -28.06 1.26 19.07
N ASP A 139 -27.68 2.52 19.33
CA ASP A 139 -28.63 3.58 19.70
C ASP A 139 -29.48 4.07 18.50
N LEU A 140 -29.15 3.62 17.28
CA LEU A 140 -29.98 3.78 16.10
C LEU A 140 -31.13 2.77 16.13
N VAL A 141 -32.24 3.14 16.76
CA VAL A 141 -33.45 2.31 16.87
C VAL A 141 -34.48 2.71 15.80
N SER A 142 -35.11 1.71 15.17
CA SER A 142 -36.18 1.91 14.19
C SER A 142 -37.30 2.81 14.71
N GLY A 143 -37.64 3.85 13.94
CA GLY A 143 -38.74 4.75 14.25
C GLY A 143 -38.41 5.89 15.21
N GLU A 144 -37.25 5.87 15.86
CA GLU A 144 -36.83 6.94 16.77
C GLU A 144 -36.25 8.15 16.04
N PHE A 145 -35.89 8.01 14.76
CA PHE A 145 -35.20 9.04 13.99
C PHE A 145 -33.91 9.51 14.71
N GLY A 146 -33.10 8.54 15.13
CA GLY A 146 -31.74 8.77 15.62
C GLY A 146 -30.76 9.01 14.46
N ILE A 147 -29.79 9.90 14.66
CA ILE A 147 -28.68 10.14 13.71
C ILE A 147 -27.34 10.08 14.43
N ILE A 148 -26.38 9.40 13.81
CA ILE A 148 -24.97 9.41 14.20
C ILE A 148 -24.20 10.24 13.16
N VAL A 149 -23.34 11.13 13.65
CA VAL A 149 -22.64 12.13 12.83
C VAL A 149 -21.13 12.07 13.05
N GLY A 150 -20.35 12.48 12.06
CA GLY A 150 -18.90 12.60 12.22
C GLY A 150 -18.51 13.82 13.07
N ARG A 151 -17.32 13.76 13.69
CA ARG A 151 -16.80 14.82 14.58
C ARG A 151 -16.72 16.19 13.93
N THR A 152 -16.23 16.27 12.69
CA THR A 152 -16.14 17.53 11.93
C THR A 152 -17.52 18.13 11.68
N LEU A 153 -18.51 17.30 11.31
CA LEU A 153 -19.88 17.76 11.14
C LEU A 153 -20.50 18.25 12.45
N ALA A 154 -20.31 17.50 13.54
CA ALA A 154 -20.76 17.89 14.88
C ALA A 154 -20.14 19.22 15.33
N ALA A 155 -18.84 19.40 15.15
CA ALA A 155 -18.13 20.64 15.49
C ALA A 155 -18.64 21.84 14.65
N ASN A 156 -18.80 21.65 13.33
CA ASN A 156 -19.30 22.69 12.43
C ASN A 156 -20.72 23.15 12.78
N LEU A 157 -21.60 22.20 13.12
CA LEU A 157 -23.00 22.47 13.46
C LEU A 157 -23.21 22.72 14.97
N ARG A 158 -22.13 22.69 15.77
CA ARG A 158 -22.11 22.84 17.24
C ARG A 158 -23.07 21.88 17.94
N LEU A 159 -23.06 20.62 17.52
CA LEU A 159 -23.95 19.56 18.01
C LEU A 159 -23.32 18.78 19.17
N GLN A 160 -24.18 18.37 20.09
CA GLN A 160 -23.90 17.41 21.16
C GLN A 160 -24.91 16.25 21.07
N ILE A 161 -24.62 15.14 21.75
CA ILE A 161 -25.60 14.05 21.89
C ILE A 161 -26.87 14.59 22.56
N GLY A 162 -28.03 14.19 22.02
CA GLY A 162 -29.36 14.63 22.46
C GLY A 162 -29.88 15.85 21.70
N ASP A 163 -29.02 16.58 20.97
CA ASP A 163 -29.46 17.69 20.15
C ASP A 163 -30.35 17.24 19.00
N ARG A 164 -31.20 18.16 18.53
CA ARG A 164 -32.09 17.91 17.40
C ARG A 164 -31.61 18.65 16.16
N VAL A 165 -31.48 17.90 15.07
CA VAL A 165 -31.14 18.44 13.75
C VAL A 165 -32.26 18.21 12.76
N THR A 166 -32.39 19.07 11.77
CA THR A 166 -33.36 18.86 10.68
C THR A 166 -32.64 18.35 9.46
N VAL A 167 -33.04 17.16 9.01
CA VAL A 167 -32.56 16.55 7.77
C VAL A 167 -33.53 16.93 6.66
N VAL A 168 -32.99 17.49 5.58
CA VAL A 168 -33.75 17.98 4.42
C VAL A 168 -33.30 17.21 3.18
N LEU A 169 -34.21 16.47 2.55
CA LEU A 169 -33.95 15.81 1.27
C LEU A 169 -34.41 16.75 0.15
N PRO A 170 -33.55 17.01 -0.85
CA PRO A 170 -33.86 17.91 -1.97
C PRO A 170 -34.86 17.31 -2.98
N GLU A 171 -35.45 16.14 -2.70
CA GLU A 171 -36.50 15.55 -3.54
C GLU A 171 -37.81 16.33 -3.47
N ALA A 172 -38.33 16.69 -4.64
CA ALA A 172 -39.59 17.39 -4.83
C ALA A 172 -40.77 16.54 -4.34
N SER A 173 -41.39 16.94 -3.22
CA SER A 173 -42.77 16.51 -2.94
C SER A 173 -43.73 17.51 -3.57
N ILE A 174 -44.51 17.06 -4.56
CA ILE A 174 -45.53 17.89 -5.21
C ILE A 174 -46.71 17.98 -4.27
N THR A 175 -46.97 19.19 -3.78
CA THR A 175 -48.15 19.51 -2.95
C THR A 175 -49.02 20.54 -3.67
N PRO A 176 -50.30 20.69 -3.32
CA PRO A 176 -51.15 21.77 -3.84
C PRO A 176 -50.57 23.18 -3.59
N ALA A 177 -49.66 23.32 -2.63
CA ALA A 177 -48.96 24.56 -2.27
C ALA A 177 -47.61 24.74 -2.99
N GLY A 178 -47.19 23.81 -3.85
CA GLY A 178 -45.93 23.85 -4.59
C GLY A 178 -45.00 22.66 -4.30
N VAL A 179 -43.76 22.75 -4.81
CA VAL A 179 -42.70 21.77 -4.55
C VAL A 179 -42.04 22.08 -3.21
N LEU A 180 -42.33 21.26 -2.20
CA LEU A 180 -41.71 21.39 -0.89
C LEU A 180 -40.64 20.30 -0.70
N PRO A 181 -39.46 20.64 -0.15
CA PRO A 181 -38.47 19.64 0.21
C PRO A 181 -39.02 18.77 1.35
N ARG A 182 -38.53 17.53 1.44
CA ARG A 182 -38.90 16.67 2.58
C ARG A 182 -37.99 16.99 3.75
N LEU A 183 -38.58 17.40 4.87
CA LEU A 183 -37.83 17.68 6.10
C LEU A 183 -38.30 16.77 7.23
N LYS A 184 -37.34 16.24 7.99
CA LYS A 184 -37.59 15.44 9.19
C LYS A 184 -36.58 15.79 10.27
N ARG A 185 -37.05 15.87 11.51
CA ARG A 185 -36.20 16.11 12.67
C ARG A 185 -35.63 14.80 13.20
N PHE A 186 -34.32 14.78 13.41
CA PHE A 186 -33.56 13.68 13.98
C PHE A 186 -32.94 14.10 15.31
N THR A 187 -32.66 13.13 16.18
CA THR A 187 -31.94 13.33 17.44
C THR A 187 -30.53 12.77 17.31
N VAL A 188 -29.51 13.54 17.66
CA VAL A 188 -28.11 13.09 17.64
C VAL A 188 -27.93 12.02 18.72
N LYS A 189 -27.60 10.80 18.31
CA LYS A 189 -27.42 9.63 19.21
C LYS A 189 -25.95 9.31 19.45
N GLY A 190 -25.07 9.72 18.55
CA GLY A 190 -23.65 9.44 18.69
C GLY A 190 -22.78 10.27 17.75
N ILE A 191 -21.49 10.31 18.07
CA ILE A 191 -20.45 11.01 17.32
C ILE A 191 -19.29 10.05 17.11
N PHE A 192 -18.86 9.87 15.85
CA PHE A 192 -17.68 9.08 15.49
C PHE A 192 -16.55 9.96 14.95
N SER A 193 -15.32 9.45 14.95
CA SER A 193 -14.20 10.12 14.28
C SER A 193 -13.19 9.14 13.71
N VAL A 194 -12.96 9.31 12.42
CA VAL A 194 -12.30 8.35 11.53
C VAL A 194 -11.36 9.09 10.57
N GLY A 195 -11.64 10.37 10.27
CA GLY A 195 -10.76 11.27 9.53
C GLY A 195 -11.49 12.48 8.94
N ALA A 196 -10.78 13.60 8.74
CA ALA A 196 -11.40 14.93 8.58
C ALA A 196 -12.40 15.09 7.41
N GLU A 197 -12.18 14.46 6.24
CA GLU A 197 -13.05 14.67 5.06
C GLU A 197 -14.39 13.91 5.18
N LEU A 198 -14.35 12.65 5.62
CA LEU A 198 -15.56 11.83 5.80
C LEU A 198 -16.32 12.22 7.08
N ASP A 199 -15.63 12.61 8.15
CA ASP A 199 -16.22 13.16 9.38
C ASP A 199 -17.12 14.38 9.11
N GLY A 200 -16.93 15.07 7.99
CA GLY A 200 -17.67 16.28 7.62
C GLY A 200 -18.97 16.05 6.86
N SER A 201 -19.19 14.86 6.30
CA SER A 201 -20.32 14.61 5.38
C SER A 201 -20.98 13.24 5.55
N TYR A 202 -20.36 12.26 6.21
CA TYR A 202 -20.94 10.93 6.38
C TYR A 202 -21.84 10.87 7.63
N THR A 203 -23.06 10.37 7.47
CA THR A 203 -24.02 10.21 8.58
C THR A 203 -24.72 8.86 8.52
N LEU A 204 -25.07 8.32 9.69
CA LEU A 204 -25.75 7.04 9.85
C LEU A 204 -27.11 7.24 10.51
N ILE A 205 -28.13 6.55 10.00
CA ILE A 205 -29.47 6.45 10.59
C ILE A 205 -29.95 5.00 10.50
N HIS A 206 -30.98 4.64 11.26
CA HIS A 206 -31.58 3.32 11.12
C HIS A 206 -32.19 3.13 9.71
N MET A 207 -32.01 1.96 9.10
CA MET A 207 -32.45 1.68 7.72
C MET A 207 -33.95 1.91 7.53
N ASP A 208 -34.79 1.51 8.50
CA ASP A 208 -36.24 1.76 8.42
C ASP A 208 -36.61 3.25 8.42
N ASP A 209 -35.83 4.09 9.09
CA ASP A 209 -36.06 5.54 9.12
C ASP A 209 -35.62 6.17 7.80
N ALA A 210 -34.52 5.67 7.22
CA ALA A 210 -34.13 6.01 5.85
C ALA A 210 -35.21 5.60 4.84
N ALA A 211 -35.77 4.39 4.98
CA ALA A 211 -36.81 3.87 4.10
C ALA A 211 -38.08 4.73 4.13
N LYS A 212 -38.49 5.20 5.30
CA LYS A 212 -39.63 6.14 5.46
C LYS A 212 -39.33 7.49 4.80
N LEU A 213 -38.10 8.00 4.95
CA LEU A 213 -37.72 9.31 4.44
C LEU A 213 -37.55 9.32 2.90
N MET A 214 -36.97 8.24 2.36
CA MET A 214 -36.68 8.05 0.93
C MET A 214 -37.77 7.29 0.18
N ARG A 215 -38.83 6.83 0.86
CA ARG A 215 -39.97 6.08 0.28
C ARG A 215 -39.55 4.81 -0.45
N THR A 216 -38.71 4.00 0.18
CA THR A 216 -38.32 2.68 -0.35
C THR A 216 -39.21 1.54 0.17
N ASP A 217 -40.27 1.84 0.92
CA ASP A 217 -41.21 0.86 1.50
C ASP A 217 -40.53 -0.25 2.33
N GLY A 218 -39.46 0.10 3.06
CA GLY A 218 -38.66 -0.84 3.87
C GLY A 218 -37.67 -1.68 3.06
N LYS A 219 -37.60 -1.49 1.75
CA LYS A 219 -36.69 -2.23 0.86
C LYS A 219 -35.31 -1.58 0.84
N ALA A 220 -34.26 -2.40 0.87
CA ALA A 220 -32.89 -1.95 0.74
C ALA A 220 -32.62 -1.49 -0.71
N GLN A 221 -31.73 -0.53 -0.92
CA GLN A 221 -31.31 -0.19 -2.30
C GLN A 221 -30.38 -1.26 -2.87
N GLY A 222 -29.54 -1.83 -2.01
CA GLY A 222 -28.53 -2.81 -2.38
C GLY A 222 -27.89 -3.45 -1.16
N VAL A 223 -26.84 -4.22 -1.42
CA VAL A 223 -25.92 -4.73 -0.40
C VAL A 223 -24.53 -4.15 -0.61
N ARG A 224 -23.86 -3.79 0.47
CA ARG A 224 -22.44 -3.43 0.53
C ARG A 224 -21.64 -4.68 0.78
N LEU A 225 -20.47 -4.78 0.16
CA LEU A 225 -19.57 -5.90 0.31
C LEU A 225 -18.31 -5.44 1.05
N LEU A 226 -17.88 -6.26 2.00
CA LEU A 226 -16.51 -6.27 2.52
C LEU A 226 -15.77 -7.42 1.84
N VAL A 227 -14.60 -7.13 1.26
CA VAL A 227 -13.76 -8.12 0.58
C VAL A 227 -12.37 -8.21 1.21
N ASP A 228 -11.70 -9.34 1.01
CA ASP A 228 -10.37 -9.63 1.57
C ASP A 228 -9.27 -8.64 1.15
N ASP A 229 -9.33 -8.16 -0.09
CA ASP A 229 -8.43 -7.16 -0.65
C ASP A 229 -9.25 -6.12 -1.41
N LEU A 230 -9.18 -4.91 -0.89
CA LEU A 230 -9.83 -3.75 -1.45
C LEU A 230 -9.46 -3.51 -2.93
N PHE A 231 -8.21 -3.74 -3.34
CA PHE A 231 -7.82 -3.52 -4.75
C PHE A 231 -8.38 -4.58 -5.69
N ALA A 232 -8.80 -5.73 -5.16
CA ALA A 232 -9.50 -6.75 -5.92
C ALA A 232 -11.02 -6.55 -5.94
N ALA A 233 -11.56 -5.60 -5.17
CA ALA A 233 -12.99 -5.34 -5.05
C ALA A 233 -13.73 -5.18 -6.39
N PRO A 234 -13.20 -4.47 -7.43
CA PRO A 234 -13.91 -4.38 -8.71
C PRO A 234 -14.16 -5.75 -9.35
N LYS A 235 -13.13 -6.61 -9.34
CA LYS A 235 -13.22 -7.97 -9.91
C LYS A 235 -14.10 -8.88 -9.05
N VAL A 236 -13.89 -8.87 -7.74
CA VAL A 236 -14.65 -9.71 -6.80
C VAL A 236 -16.14 -9.34 -6.81
N ALA A 237 -16.48 -8.06 -6.93
CA ALA A 237 -17.86 -7.61 -6.98
C ALA A 237 -18.56 -8.02 -8.29
N GLU A 238 -17.86 -7.96 -9.42
CA GLU A 238 -18.39 -8.47 -10.70
C GLU A 238 -18.59 -10.00 -10.66
N GLU A 239 -17.62 -10.74 -10.10
CA GLU A 239 -17.71 -12.19 -9.92
C GLU A 239 -18.88 -12.57 -8.98
N ALA A 240 -19.01 -11.89 -7.83
CA ALA A 240 -20.11 -12.10 -6.90
C ALA A 240 -21.47 -11.74 -7.51
N ALA A 241 -21.56 -10.63 -8.27
CA ALA A 241 -22.80 -10.25 -8.94
C ALA A 241 -23.21 -11.23 -10.04
N SER A 242 -22.24 -11.88 -10.70
CA SER A 242 -22.53 -12.90 -11.74
C SER A 242 -23.18 -14.17 -11.19
N MET A 243 -23.07 -14.42 -9.89
CA MET A 243 -23.74 -15.54 -9.20
C MET A 243 -25.22 -15.24 -8.92
N LEU A 244 -25.62 -13.97 -8.97
CA LEU A 244 -26.98 -13.55 -8.66
C LEU A 244 -27.91 -13.72 -9.87
N SER A 245 -29.14 -14.15 -9.60
CA SER A 245 -30.21 -14.20 -10.60
C SER A 245 -30.90 -12.83 -10.68
N GLY A 246 -30.60 -12.03 -11.70
CA GLY A 246 -31.26 -10.74 -11.90
C GLY A 246 -30.43 -9.69 -12.63
N ARG A 247 -30.93 -8.44 -12.64
CA ARG A 247 -30.20 -7.27 -13.14
C ARG A 247 -29.73 -6.43 -11.98
N TYR A 248 -28.42 -6.45 -11.75
CA TYR A 248 -27.77 -5.69 -10.69
C TYR A 248 -26.78 -4.69 -11.28
N TYR A 249 -26.72 -3.53 -10.66
CA TYR A 249 -25.69 -2.53 -10.91
C TYR A 249 -24.58 -2.74 -9.89
N VAL A 250 -23.37 -2.99 -10.40
CA VAL A 250 -22.18 -3.13 -9.57
C VAL A 250 -21.41 -1.82 -9.60
N SER A 251 -21.10 -1.31 -8.42
CA SER A 251 -20.19 -0.18 -8.22
C SER A 251 -19.17 -0.54 -7.15
N ASP A 252 -18.03 0.12 -7.18
CA ASP A 252 -16.93 -0.15 -6.27
C ASP A 252 -16.20 1.15 -5.92
N TRP A 253 -15.36 1.08 -4.89
CA TRP A 253 -14.65 2.24 -4.39
C TRP A 253 -13.75 2.92 -5.44
N THR A 254 -13.25 2.18 -6.45
CA THR A 254 -12.43 2.77 -7.52
C THR A 254 -13.25 3.63 -8.47
N ARG A 255 -14.57 3.41 -8.54
CA ARG A 255 -15.50 4.24 -9.30
C ARG A 255 -15.97 5.44 -8.48
N THR A 256 -16.34 5.23 -7.22
CA THR A 256 -16.82 6.32 -6.35
C THR A 256 -15.70 7.26 -5.90
N HIS A 257 -14.47 6.76 -5.78
CA HIS A 257 -13.28 7.50 -5.36
C HIS A 257 -12.14 7.38 -6.38
N GLY A 258 -12.47 7.48 -7.66
CA GLY A 258 -11.51 7.30 -8.77
C GLY A 258 -10.29 8.21 -8.71
N ASN A 259 -10.41 9.44 -8.21
CA ASN A 259 -9.27 10.34 -8.04
C ASN A 259 -8.25 9.79 -7.03
N LEU A 260 -8.73 9.27 -5.90
CA LEU A 260 -7.88 8.64 -4.89
C LEU A 260 -7.24 7.36 -5.43
N PHE A 261 -8.03 6.51 -6.09
CA PHE A 261 -7.50 5.29 -6.73
C PHE A 261 -6.42 5.60 -7.77
N GLN A 262 -6.65 6.59 -8.64
CA GLN A 262 -5.68 7.02 -9.64
C GLN A 262 -4.41 7.59 -9.00
N ALA A 263 -4.55 8.40 -7.93
CA ALA A 263 -3.41 8.93 -7.19
C ALA A 263 -2.56 7.80 -6.60
N ILE A 264 -3.18 6.85 -5.88
CA ILE A 264 -2.49 5.69 -5.29
C ILE A 264 -1.82 4.83 -6.38
N ARG A 265 -2.49 4.60 -7.51
CA ARG A 265 -1.96 3.82 -8.62
C ARG A 265 -0.78 4.53 -9.30
N MET A 266 -0.90 5.84 -9.52
CA MET A 266 0.16 6.67 -10.09
C MET A 266 1.39 6.66 -9.18
N GLU A 267 1.21 6.80 -7.88
CA GLU A 267 2.26 6.74 -6.87
C GLU A 267 2.98 5.38 -6.88
N LYS A 268 2.24 4.27 -6.82
CA LYS A 268 2.81 2.92 -6.92
C LYS A 268 3.60 2.72 -8.23
N THR A 269 3.11 3.27 -9.34
CA THR A 269 3.78 3.17 -10.65
C THR A 269 5.08 3.99 -10.67
N MET A 270 5.05 5.22 -10.16
CA MET A 270 6.23 6.08 -10.06
C MET A 270 7.31 5.43 -9.20
N ILE A 271 6.94 4.88 -8.04
CA ILE A 271 7.88 4.19 -7.16
C ILE A 271 8.44 2.95 -7.84
N GLY A 272 7.61 2.14 -8.52
CA GLY A 272 8.10 1.01 -9.32
C GLY A 272 9.15 1.41 -10.36
N LEU A 273 8.94 2.54 -11.06
CA LEU A 273 9.92 3.10 -11.99
C LEU A 273 11.22 3.56 -11.28
N LEU A 274 11.12 4.21 -10.13
CA LEU A 274 12.28 4.61 -9.33
C LEU A 274 13.08 3.40 -8.83
N LEU A 275 12.40 2.37 -8.33
CA LEU A 275 13.03 1.12 -7.90
C LEU A 275 13.76 0.43 -9.07
N MET A 276 13.14 0.42 -10.27
CA MET A 276 13.78 -0.08 -11.49
C MET A 276 15.08 0.68 -11.79
N PHE A 277 15.10 2.02 -11.67
CA PHE A 277 16.32 2.81 -11.86
C PHE A 277 17.39 2.51 -10.81
N ILE A 278 17.01 2.36 -9.53
CA ILE A 278 17.94 2.01 -8.45
C ILE A 278 18.62 0.67 -8.76
N VAL A 279 17.85 -0.34 -9.17
CA VAL A 279 18.37 -1.66 -9.56
C VAL A 279 19.27 -1.56 -10.78
N ALA A 280 18.87 -0.81 -11.82
CA ALA A 280 19.66 -0.65 -13.04
C ALA A 280 21.01 0.03 -12.77
N VAL A 281 21.02 1.11 -11.99
CA VAL A 281 22.24 1.83 -11.59
C VAL A 281 23.15 0.93 -10.75
N ALA A 282 22.60 0.17 -9.81
CA ALA A 282 23.37 -0.77 -9.00
C ALA A 282 24.01 -1.88 -9.85
N ALA A 283 23.25 -2.46 -10.78
CA ALA A 283 23.76 -3.49 -11.69
C ALA A 283 24.87 -2.96 -12.60
N PHE A 284 24.69 -1.78 -13.19
CA PHE A 284 25.69 -1.12 -14.03
C PHE A 284 26.99 -0.84 -13.26
N ASN A 285 26.86 -0.41 -12.00
CA ASN A 285 28.01 -0.17 -11.13
C ASN A 285 28.83 -1.45 -10.90
N ILE A 286 28.16 -2.59 -10.63
CA ILE A 286 28.83 -3.89 -10.47
C ILE A 286 29.58 -4.30 -11.74
N VAL A 287 28.93 -4.20 -12.90
CA VAL A 287 29.57 -4.54 -14.19
C VAL A 287 30.80 -3.68 -14.42
N SER A 288 30.67 -2.35 -14.28
CA SER A 288 31.75 -1.40 -14.52
C SER A 288 32.96 -1.67 -13.63
N THR A 289 32.72 -1.94 -12.35
CA THR A 289 33.77 -2.26 -11.38
C THR A 289 34.45 -3.59 -11.68
N LEU A 290 33.70 -4.65 -11.96
CA LEU A 290 34.29 -5.95 -12.25
C LEU A 290 35.10 -5.93 -13.56
N VAL A 291 34.65 -5.19 -14.59
CA VAL A 291 35.46 -4.97 -15.80
C VAL A 291 36.77 -4.28 -15.45
N MET A 292 36.73 -3.25 -14.61
CA MET A 292 37.93 -2.52 -14.18
C MET A 292 38.91 -3.42 -13.41
N VAL A 293 38.40 -4.26 -12.51
CA VAL A 293 39.21 -5.26 -11.78
C VAL A 293 39.86 -6.25 -12.74
N VAL A 294 39.13 -6.72 -13.75
CA VAL A 294 39.68 -7.63 -14.77
C VAL A 294 40.81 -6.95 -15.54
N THR A 295 40.62 -5.68 -15.95
CA THR A 295 41.66 -4.95 -16.70
C THR A 295 42.91 -4.70 -15.87
N ASP A 296 42.77 -4.35 -14.59
CA ASP A 296 43.91 -4.19 -13.68
C ASP A 296 44.65 -5.52 -13.43
N LYS A 297 43.91 -6.64 -13.43
CA LYS A 297 44.45 -7.99 -13.23
C LYS A 297 44.89 -8.70 -14.52
N THR A 298 45.02 -8.00 -15.63
CA THR A 298 45.37 -8.61 -16.94
C THR A 298 46.73 -9.33 -16.89
N ALA A 299 47.75 -8.73 -16.26
CA ALA A 299 49.07 -9.35 -16.10
C ALA A 299 49.02 -10.61 -15.21
N ASP A 300 48.33 -10.54 -14.07
CA ASP A 300 48.11 -11.68 -13.17
C ASP A 300 47.39 -12.84 -13.91
N ILE A 301 46.40 -12.53 -14.75
CA ILE A 301 45.69 -13.51 -15.58
C ILE A 301 46.64 -14.16 -16.60
N ALA A 302 47.50 -13.36 -17.26
CA ALA A 302 48.46 -13.85 -18.23
C ALA A 302 49.46 -14.83 -17.60
N ILE A 303 50.00 -14.51 -16.42
CA ILE A 303 50.90 -15.39 -15.66
C ILE A 303 50.20 -16.71 -15.29
N LEU A 304 48.95 -16.66 -14.82
CA LEU A 304 48.20 -17.89 -14.54
C LEU A 304 47.99 -18.74 -15.80
N ARG A 305 47.71 -18.10 -16.94
CA ARG A 305 47.53 -18.79 -18.23
C ARG A 305 48.82 -19.42 -18.74
N THR A 306 49.98 -18.75 -18.62
CA THR A 306 51.28 -19.32 -19.03
C THR A 306 51.69 -20.50 -18.15
N MET A 307 51.28 -20.51 -16.88
CA MET A 307 51.42 -21.66 -15.97
C MET A 307 50.40 -22.78 -16.22
N GLY A 308 49.53 -22.67 -17.24
CA GLY A 308 48.60 -23.73 -17.63
C GLY A 308 47.17 -23.60 -17.09
N ALA A 309 46.76 -22.43 -16.58
CA ALA A 309 45.35 -22.20 -16.23
C ALA A 309 44.48 -22.10 -17.50
N THR A 310 43.46 -22.96 -17.59
CA THR A 310 42.51 -22.92 -18.71
C THR A 310 41.58 -21.71 -18.63
N PRO A 311 41.01 -21.23 -19.76
CA PRO A 311 40.02 -20.14 -19.77
C PRO A 311 38.85 -20.38 -18.80
N GLY A 312 38.37 -21.63 -18.69
CA GLY A 312 37.31 -22.00 -17.74
C GLY A 312 37.74 -21.88 -16.26
N ARG A 313 39.01 -22.10 -15.93
CA ARG A 313 39.53 -21.86 -14.57
C ARG A 313 39.59 -20.36 -14.25
N ILE A 314 39.99 -19.52 -15.21
CA ILE A 314 39.99 -18.06 -15.08
C ILE A 314 38.55 -17.55 -14.90
N LEU A 315 37.62 -18.00 -15.74
CA LEU A 315 36.19 -17.67 -15.63
C LEU A 315 35.66 -17.93 -14.21
N ARG A 316 35.92 -19.13 -13.65
CA ARG A 316 35.47 -19.50 -12.30
C ARG A 316 36.10 -18.63 -11.19
N ILE A 317 37.33 -18.16 -11.35
CA ILE A 317 37.98 -17.27 -10.37
C ILE A 317 37.20 -15.96 -10.25
N PHE A 318 36.89 -15.33 -11.38
CA PHE A 318 36.17 -14.05 -11.40
C PHE A 318 34.69 -14.21 -11.05
N ILE A 319 34.05 -15.34 -11.41
CA ILE A 319 32.70 -15.68 -10.91
C ILE A 319 32.68 -15.77 -9.39
N VAL A 320 33.65 -16.46 -8.77
CA VAL A 320 33.74 -16.54 -7.30
C VAL A 320 33.95 -15.16 -6.69
N GLN A 321 34.81 -14.34 -7.27
CA GLN A 321 35.07 -12.98 -6.78
C GLN A 321 33.81 -12.10 -6.80
N GLY A 322 33.10 -12.08 -7.92
CA GLY A 322 31.84 -11.33 -8.03
C GLY A 322 30.73 -11.90 -7.14
N ALA A 323 30.66 -13.22 -6.98
CA ALA A 323 29.72 -13.86 -6.06
C ALA A 323 29.98 -13.47 -4.61
N ILE A 324 31.24 -13.35 -4.18
CA ILE A 324 31.58 -12.90 -2.82
C ILE A 324 31.12 -11.45 -2.62
N ILE A 325 31.41 -10.56 -3.57
CA ILE A 325 30.97 -9.15 -3.49
C ILE A 325 29.44 -9.07 -3.45
N GLY A 326 28.76 -9.84 -4.30
CA GLY A 326 27.31 -9.96 -4.35
C GLY A 326 26.73 -10.42 -3.02
N VAL A 327 27.24 -11.53 -2.47
CA VAL A 327 26.76 -12.10 -1.20
C VAL A 327 26.96 -11.14 -0.04
N PHE A 328 28.15 -10.56 0.14
CA PHE A 328 28.39 -9.64 1.24
C PHE A 328 27.60 -8.33 1.08
N GLY A 329 27.55 -7.77 -0.13
CA GLY A 329 26.77 -6.58 -0.42
C GLY A 329 25.29 -6.80 -0.14
N THR A 330 24.71 -7.91 -0.62
CA THR A 330 23.31 -8.23 -0.37
C THR A 330 23.04 -8.57 1.09
N LEU A 331 23.88 -9.35 1.77
CA LEU A 331 23.66 -9.70 3.19
C LEU A 331 23.68 -8.46 4.09
N ILE A 332 24.70 -7.61 3.93
CA ILE A 332 24.81 -6.38 4.73
C ILE A 332 23.68 -5.42 4.34
N GLY A 333 23.38 -5.28 3.04
CA GLY A 333 22.28 -4.44 2.57
C GLY A 333 20.93 -4.92 3.09
N THR A 334 20.71 -6.23 3.16
CA THR A 334 19.49 -6.82 3.72
C THR A 334 19.38 -6.53 5.21
N ALA A 335 20.47 -6.74 5.97
CA ALA A 335 20.49 -6.45 7.40
C ALA A 335 20.23 -4.96 7.68
N LEU A 336 20.91 -4.06 6.96
CA LEU A 336 20.69 -2.62 7.07
C LEU A 336 19.29 -2.20 6.62
N GLY A 337 18.75 -2.83 5.57
CA GLY A 337 17.40 -2.58 5.08
C GLY A 337 16.33 -2.98 6.11
N ILE A 338 16.47 -4.16 6.73
CA ILE A 338 15.59 -4.62 7.81
C ILE A 338 15.69 -3.68 9.02
N LEU A 339 16.90 -3.36 9.47
CA LEU A 339 17.12 -2.44 10.59
C LEU A 339 16.52 -1.06 10.31
N GLY A 340 16.74 -0.55 9.09
CA GLY A 340 16.17 0.71 8.62
C GLY A 340 14.64 0.66 8.61
N ALA A 341 14.04 -0.37 8.01
CA ALA A 341 12.59 -0.51 7.90
C ALA A 341 11.90 -0.58 9.28
N LEU A 342 12.50 -1.29 10.24
CA LEU A 342 11.95 -1.42 11.60
C LEU A 342 12.10 -0.15 12.44
N ASN A 343 13.08 0.72 12.12
CA ASN A 343 13.39 1.92 12.92
C ASN A 343 13.14 3.22 12.17
N ILE A 344 12.59 3.19 10.95
CA ILE A 344 12.48 4.39 10.10
C ILE A 344 11.64 5.48 10.76
N SER A 345 10.54 5.12 11.43
CA SER A 345 9.69 6.07 12.13
C SER A 345 10.45 6.79 13.25
N ALA A 346 11.22 6.05 14.05
CA ALA A 346 12.03 6.61 15.12
C ALA A 346 13.17 7.50 14.58
N PHE A 347 13.81 7.08 13.48
CA PHE A 347 14.85 7.86 12.81
C PHE A 347 14.29 9.21 12.30
N ILE A 348 13.12 9.20 11.67
CA ILE A 348 12.46 10.43 11.20
C ILE A 348 12.08 11.33 12.38
N SER A 349 11.49 10.80 13.45
CA SER A 349 11.14 11.61 14.63
C SER A 349 12.37 12.23 15.31
N TRP A 350 13.49 11.51 15.36
CA TRP A 350 14.77 12.07 15.83
C TRP A 350 15.25 13.21 14.91
N LEU A 351 15.17 13.02 13.59
CA LEU A 351 15.57 14.01 12.60
C LEU A 351 14.71 15.28 12.67
N GLU A 352 13.39 15.14 12.84
CA GLU A 352 12.46 16.26 13.06
C GLU A 352 12.81 17.04 14.33
N GLY A 353 13.14 16.35 15.41
CA GLY A 353 13.60 16.98 16.66
C GLY A 353 14.90 17.76 16.49
N ALA A 354 15.82 17.26 15.67
CA ALA A 354 17.10 17.92 15.37
C ALA A 354 16.95 19.14 14.44
N LEU A 355 16.04 19.07 13.46
CA LEU A 355 15.80 20.13 12.48
C LEU A 355 14.77 21.17 12.92
N GLY A 356 14.00 20.90 13.99
CA GLY A 356 12.97 21.80 14.50
C GLY A 356 11.74 21.93 13.60
N HIS A 357 11.61 21.09 12.57
CA HIS A 357 10.50 21.09 11.61
C HIS A 357 9.84 19.71 11.58
N LYS A 358 8.51 19.68 11.65
CA LYS A 358 7.73 18.45 11.44
C LYS A 358 7.47 18.26 9.95
N PHE A 359 7.85 17.11 9.42
CA PHE A 359 7.60 16.76 8.02
C PHE A 359 6.16 16.25 7.82
N LEU A 360 5.58 15.64 8.86
CA LEU A 360 4.19 15.13 8.84
C LEU A 360 3.33 15.89 9.85
N SER A 361 2.45 16.77 9.37
CA SER A 361 1.40 17.37 10.19
C SER A 361 0.16 16.49 10.22
N ALA A 362 -0.34 16.19 11.43
CA ALA A 362 -1.54 15.39 11.64
C ALA A 362 -2.78 16.00 10.97
N ASP A 363 -2.80 17.33 10.83
CA ASP A 363 -3.90 18.10 10.25
C ASP A 363 -4.08 17.88 8.73
N VAL A 364 -3.01 17.43 8.04
CA VAL A 364 -3.03 17.24 6.57
C VAL A 364 -2.92 15.76 6.20
N TYR A 365 -2.11 14.97 6.91
CA TYR A 365 -1.77 13.59 6.50
C TYR A 365 -2.37 12.49 7.40
N PHE A 366 -3.21 12.82 8.37
CA PHE A 366 -3.92 11.88 9.27
C PHE A 366 -3.04 10.93 10.11
N ILE A 367 -1.72 10.99 9.93
CA ILE A 367 -0.71 10.16 10.57
C ILE A 367 0.44 11.08 10.99
N SER A 368 0.82 11.03 12.27
CA SER A 368 1.93 11.84 12.83
C SER A 368 3.26 11.09 12.83
N TYR A 369 3.31 9.95 12.16
CA TYR A 369 4.47 9.07 12.08
C TYR A 369 4.57 8.50 10.67
N LEU A 370 5.77 8.08 10.27
CA LEU A 370 5.97 7.45 8.98
C LEU A 370 5.67 5.94 9.10
N PRO A 371 4.60 5.41 8.51
CA PRO A 371 4.26 4.00 8.67
C PRO A 371 5.26 3.12 7.92
N SER A 372 5.58 1.97 8.51
CA SER A 372 6.46 0.98 7.91
C SER A 372 6.01 -0.42 8.31
N GLN A 373 5.86 -1.29 7.32
CA GLN A 373 5.51 -2.69 7.49
C GLN A 373 6.47 -3.56 6.70
N LEU A 374 7.39 -4.20 7.40
CA LEU A 374 8.32 -5.15 6.81
C LEU A 374 7.56 -6.42 6.39
N GLN A 375 7.61 -6.74 5.09
CA GLN A 375 7.11 -8.02 4.57
C GLN A 375 8.29 -8.92 4.22
N TRP A 376 8.30 -10.13 4.78
CA TRP A 376 9.39 -11.09 4.56
C TRP A 376 9.48 -11.56 3.10
N GLU A 377 8.35 -11.58 2.39
CA GLU A 377 8.30 -11.89 0.97
C GLU A 377 9.08 -10.86 0.15
N ASP A 378 8.86 -9.56 0.37
CA ASP A 378 9.61 -8.49 -0.27
C ASP A 378 11.11 -8.59 0.02
N VAL A 379 11.47 -8.87 1.27
CA VAL A 379 12.88 -9.07 1.67
C VAL A 379 13.49 -10.24 0.88
N ALA A 380 12.80 -11.38 0.82
CA ALA A 380 13.28 -12.55 0.09
C ALA A 380 13.41 -12.28 -1.42
N ILE A 381 12.43 -11.58 -2.01
CA ILE A 381 12.44 -11.21 -3.43
C ILE A 381 13.59 -10.24 -3.72
N ILE A 382 13.77 -9.18 -2.92
CA ILE A 382 14.84 -8.19 -3.13
C ILE A 382 16.21 -8.82 -2.92
N SER A 383 16.42 -9.57 -1.84
CA SER A 383 17.69 -10.23 -1.58
C SER A 383 17.99 -11.28 -2.66
N GLY A 384 17.01 -12.07 -3.08
CA GLY A 384 17.13 -13.03 -4.17
C GLY A 384 17.45 -12.37 -5.51
N ALA A 385 16.71 -11.33 -5.88
CA ALA A 385 16.93 -10.57 -7.11
C ALA A 385 18.29 -9.85 -7.10
N GLY A 386 18.69 -9.27 -5.98
CA GLY A 386 20.01 -8.64 -5.81
C GLY A 386 21.15 -9.64 -5.99
N LEU A 387 21.05 -10.82 -5.38
CA LEU A 387 22.02 -11.90 -5.58
C LEU A 387 22.06 -12.36 -7.04
N ALA A 388 20.90 -12.64 -7.64
CA ALA A 388 20.80 -13.07 -9.02
C ALA A 388 21.40 -12.03 -9.98
N MET A 389 21.06 -10.75 -9.82
CA MET A 389 21.60 -9.66 -10.60
C MET A 389 23.11 -9.51 -10.43
N SER A 390 23.64 -9.64 -9.21
CA SER A 390 25.08 -9.58 -8.97
C SER A 390 25.84 -10.71 -9.66
N LEU A 391 25.28 -11.93 -9.66
CA LEU A 391 25.84 -13.09 -10.34
C LEU A 391 25.79 -12.92 -11.86
N LEU A 392 24.65 -12.47 -12.40
CA LEU A 392 24.49 -12.19 -13.83
C LEU A 392 25.45 -11.09 -14.31
N ALA A 393 25.57 -10.00 -13.54
CA ALA A 393 26.51 -8.91 -13.82
C ALA A 393 27.98 -9.37 -13.84
N THR A 394 28.31 -10.45 -13.13
CA THR A 394 29.65 -11.01 -13.07
C THR A 394 30.02 -11.84 -14.32
N ILE A 395 29.03 -12.33 -15.07
CA ILE A 395 29.27 -13.22 -16.22
C ILE A 395 30.07 -12.51 -17.32
N TYR A 396 29.68 -11.29 -17.70
CA TYR A 396 30.34 -10.55 -18.78
C TYR A 396 31.82 -10.23 -18.46
N PRO A 397 32.16 -9.65 -17.29
CA PRO A 397 33.55 -9.43 -16.90
C PRO A 397 34.37 -10.72 -16.80
N ALA A 398 33.81 -11.78 -16.22
CA ALA A 398 34.52 -13.05 -16.07
C ALA A 398 34.81 -13.70 -17.43
N TRP A 399 33.87 -13.59 -18.37
CA TRP A 399 34.07 -14.05 -19.75
C TRP A 399 35.17 -13.25 -20.44
N LYS A 400 35.16 -11.91 -20.30
CA LYS A 400 36.23 -11.04 -20.81
C LYS A 400 37.60 -11.44 -20.25
N ALA A 401 37.69 -11.71 -18.94
CA ALA A 401 38.92 -12.16 -18.28
C ALA A 401 39.46 -13.49 -18.85
N SER A 402 38.56 -14.44 -19.15
CA SER A 402 38.95 -15.75 -19.68
C SER A 402 39.59 -15.70 -21.08
N ARG A 403 39.33 -14.62 -21.83
CA ARG A 403 39.78 -14.40 -23.21
C ARG A 403 41.05 -13.54 -23.33
N VAL A 404 41.67 -13.16 -22.22
CA VAL A 404 42.96 -12.44 -22.23
C VAL A 404 44.03 -13.30 -22.92
N ASP A 405 44.72 -12.73 -23.90
CA ASP A 405 45.88 -13.35 -24.55
C ASP A 405 47.17 -13.08 -23.73
N PRO A 406 47.85 -14.11 -23.20
CA PRO A 406 49.06 -13.95 -22.41
C PRO A 406 50.19 -13.28 -23.17
N ALA A 407 50.29 -13.50 -24.49
CA ALA A 407 51.38 -12.94 -25.29
C ALA A 407 51.21 -11.42 -25.47
N GLU A 408 49.98 -10.95 -25.62
CA GLU A 408 49.67 -9.52 -25.73
C GLU A 408 49.77 -8.83 -24.37
N ALA A 409 49.26 -9.46 -23.31
CA ALA A 409 49.26 -8.93 -21.96
C ALA A 409 50.66 -8.73 -21.37
N LEU A 410 51.62 -9.61 -21.68
CA LEU A 410 53.01 -9.54 -21.20
C LEU A 410 53.94 -8.71 -22.10
N ARG A 411 53.45 -8.20 -23.25
CA ARG A 411 54.26 -7.39 -24.18
C ARG A 411 54.44 -5.93 -23.71
N TYR A 412 53.55 -5.47 -22.84
CA TYR A 412 53.46 -4.08 -22.38
C TYR A 412 53.86 -3.89 -20.90
N GLU A 413 54.37 -4.94 -20.25
CA GLU A 413 55.25 -4.83 -19.07
C GLU A 413 56.72 -4.84 -19.53
#